data_AF-A0A9D1STP0-F1
#
_entry.id   AF-A0A9D1STP0-F1
#
_cell.length_a   1.000
_cell.length_b   1.000
_cell.length_c   1.000
_cell.angle_alpha   90.00
_cell.angle_beta   90.00
_cell.angle_gamma   90.00
#
_symmetry.space_group_name_H-M   'P 1'
#
loop_
_entity.id
_entity.type
_entity.pdbx_description
1 polymer ?
#
loop_
_entity_poly.entity_id
_entity_poly.type
_entity_poly.pdbx_seq_one_letter_code
_entity_poly.pdbx_strand_id
1 'polypeptide(L)'
;MAERITITPEELRDSASKFTAKSAEIRETLSFLRNEVDSLEATWEGAAQNQFFISYAEMEQTLNQFPEVLDGISQQLTTVAQTLEDTDEQLGASLA
;
A
#
# COMPACT_ATOMS: atom_id res chain seq x y z
N MET A 1 -20.63 -26.81 -2.64
CA MET A 1 -21.44 -25.59 -2.44
C MET A 1 -20.43 -24.49 -2.21
N ALA A 2 -20.15 -23.67 -3.22
CA ALA A 2 -19.20 -22.58 -3.08
C ALA A 2 -19.75 -21.61 -2.03
N GLU A 3 -18.96 -21.31 -0.99
CA GLU A 3 -19.27 -20.24 -0.05
C GLU A 3 -19.55 -18.99 -0.88
N ARG A 4 -20.79 -18.50 -0.80
CA ARG A 4 -21.30 -17.44 -1.65
C ARG A 4 -20.50 -16.19 -1.30
N ILE A 5 -19.48 -15.88 -2.11
CA ILE A 5 -18.72 -14.65 -2.03
C ILE A 5 -19.75 -13.52 -2.14
N THR A 6 -20.02 -12.84 -1.03
CA THR A 6 -21.00 -11.75 -0.96
C THR A 6 -20.45 -10.44 -1.52
N ILE A 7 -19.16 -10.41 -1.82
CA ILE A 7 -18.44 -9.26 -2.36
C ILE A 7 -18.38 -9.39 -3.89
N THR A 8 -18.75 -8.32 -4.58
CA THR A 8 -18.69 -8.22 -6.04
C THR A 8 -17.27 -7.88 -6.53
N PRO A 9 -16.94 -8.19 -7.81
CA PRO A 9 -15.70 -7.73 -8.43
C PRO A 9 -15.51 -6.20 -8.37
N GLU A 10 -16.59 -5.44 -8.51
CA GLU A 10 -16.58 -3.98 -8.37
C GLU A 10 -16.14 -3.55 -6.97
N GLU A 11 -16.73 -4.11 -5.91
CA GLU A 11 -16.36 -3.81 -4.52
C GLU A 11 -14.89 -4.14 -4.21
N LEU A 12 -14.34 -5.19 -4.83
CA LEU A 12 -12.91 -5.53 -4.71
C LEU A 12 -12.03 -4.48 -5.41
N ARG A 13 -12.41 -4.00 -6.59
CA ARG A 13 -11.67 -2.95 -7.31
C ARG A 13 -11.73 -1.60 -6.60
N ASP A 14 -12.87 -1.27 -6.01
CA ASP A 14 -13.04 -0.09 -5.16
C ASP A 14 -12.13 -0.17 -3.93
N SER A 15 -12.07 -1.34 -3.29
CA SER A 15 -11.16 -1.58 -2.18
C SER A 15 -9.70 -1.45 -2.63
N ALA A 16 -9.30 -2.10 -3.73
CA ALA A 16 -7.95 -2.01 -4.29
C ALA A 16 -7.54 -0.55 -4.55
N SER A 17 -8.42 0.25 -5.15
CA SER A 17 -8.19 1.67 -5.40
C SER A 17 -7.95 2.47 -4.12
N LYS A 18 -8.68 2.17 -3.03
CA LYS A 18 -8.46 2.79 -1.72
C LYS A 18 -7.09 2.42 -1.14
N PHE A 19 -6.66 1.16 -1.26
CA PHE A 19 -5.33 0.72 -0.83
C PHE A 19 -4.21 1.45 -1.59
N THR A 20 -4.32 1.58 -2.92
CA THR A 20 -3.38 2.34 -3.74
C THR A 20 -3.37 3.82 -3.37
N ALA A 21 -4.53 4.43 -3.12
CA ALA A 21 -4.59 5.83 -2.67
C ALA A 21 -3.89 6.04 -1.33
N LYS A 22 -4.13 5.17 -0.34
CA LYS A 22 -3.45 5.24 0.97
C LYS A 22 -1.96 4.98 0.89
N SER A 23 -1.53 4.08 0.00
CA SER A 23 -0.12 3.87 -0.31
C SER A 23 0.56 5.15 -0.81
N ALA A 24 -0.09 5.90 -1.70
CA ALA A 24 0.42 7.19 -2.19
C ALA A 24 0.47 8.26 -1.09
N GLU A 25 -0.57 8.39 -0.27
CA GLU A 25 -0.59 9.32 0.89
C GLU A 25 0.54 9.04 1.89
N ILE A 26 0.83 7.76 2.15
CA ILE A 26 1.92 7.36 3.04
C ILE A 26 3.27 7.74 2.42
N ARG A 27 3.49 7.51 1.12
CA ARG A 27 4.73 7.93 0.44
C ARG A 27 4.97 9.44 0.55
N GLU A 28 3.93 10.24 0.37
CA GLU A 28 4.00 11.68 0.53
C GLU A 28 4.38 12.06 1.98
N THR A 29 3.74 11.42 2.95
CA THR A 29 4.03 11.63 4.37
C THR A 29 5.48 11.28 4.72
N LEU A 30 5.99 10.13 4.26
CA LEU A 30 7.37 9.70 4.49
C LEU A 30 8.38 10.64 3.81
N SER A 31 8.08 11.09 2.60
CA SER A 31 8.92 12.09 1.91
C SER A 31 8.96 13.42 2.67
N PHE A 32 7.83 13.87 3.21
CA PHE A 32 7.78 15.08 4.03
C PHE A 32 8.63 14.93 5.29
N LEU A 33 8.47 13.83 6.03
CA LEU A 33 9.22 13.56 7.25
C LEU A 33 10.73 13.49 6.99
N ARG A 34 11.14 12.87 5.88
CA ARG A 34 12.55 12.82 5.48
C ARG A 34 13.12 14.23 5.24
N ASN A 35 12.40 15.07 4.50
CA ASN A 35 12.84 16.44 4.24
C ASN A 35 12.98 17.25 5.55
N GLU A 36 12.07 17.04 6.50
CA GLU A 36 12.13 17.70 7.81
C GLU A 36 13.36 17.24 8.60
N VAL A 37 13.66 15.95 8.60
CA VAL A 37 14.86 15.38 9.25
C VAL A 37 16.13 15.94 8.60
N ASP A 38 16.21 15.98 7.27
CA ASP A 38 17.36 16.53 6.54
C ASP A 38 17.56 18.04 6.87
N SER A 39 16.47 18.80 7.02
CA SER A 39 16.53 20.22 7.43
C SER A 39 17.03 20.40 8.88
N LEU A 40 16.65 19.49 9.78
CA LEU A 40 17.13 19.51 11.17
C LEU A 40 18.62 19.15 11.24
N GLU A 41 19.08 18.17 10.46
CA GLU A 41 20.50 17.78 10.38
C GLU A 41 21.38 18.96 9.94
N ALA A 42 20.92 19.75 8.96
CA ALA A 42 21.66 20.91 8.45
C ALA A 42 21.79 22.07 9.45
N THR A 43 20.90 22.16 10.44
CA THR A 43 20.82 23.32 11.37
C THR A 43 21.33 23.00 12.77
N TRP A 44 21.40 21.72 13.12
CA TRP A 44 21.71 21.29 14.47
C TRP A 44 23.14 20.72 14.52
N GLU A 45 24.14 21.57 14.77
CA GLU A 45 25.54 21.13 14.97
C GLU A 45 25.77 20.62 16.41
N GLY A 46 26.10 19.33 16.59
CA GLY A 46 26.54 18.79 17.88
C GLY A 46 26.41 17.27 18.06
N ALA A 47 27.43 16.64 18.65
CA ALA A 47 27.59 15.17 18.77
C ALA A 47 26.46 14.41 19.51
N ALA A 48 25.54 15.10 20.20
CA ALA A 48 24.42 14.48 20.93
C ALA A 48 23.26 14.01 20.01
N GLN A 49 23.35 14.22 18.70
CA GLN A 49 22.23 14.06 17.78
C GLN A 49 22.36 12.89 16.81
N ASN A 50 23.58 12.35 16.63
CA ASN A 50 23.83 11.23 15.72
C ASN A 50 22.92 10.03 16.01
N GLN A 51 22.61 9.78 17.29
CA GLN A 51 21.73 8.67 17.66
C GLN A 51 20.30 8.85 17.14
N PHE A 52 19.80 10.09 17.09
CA PHE A 52 18.46 10.36 16.54
C PHE A 52 18.42 10.07 15.04
N PHE A 53 19.40 10.58 14.26
CA PHE A 53 19.47 10.35 12.81
C PHE A 53 19.70 8.88 12.46
N ILE A 54 20.54 8.16 13.22
CA ILE A 54 20.71 6.71 13.07
C ILE A 54 19.38 5.99 13.31
N SER A 55 18.71 6.26 14.43
CA SER A 55 17.43 5.63 14.73
C SER A 55 16.35 5.98 13.70
N TYR A 56 16.33 7.22 13.18
CA TYR A 56 15.42 7.61 12.11
C TYR A 56 15.70 6.82 10.83
N ALA A 57 16.96 6.71 10.39
CA ALA A 57 17.33 5.94 9.20
C ALA A 57 16.94 4.46 9.30
N GLU A 58 17.13 3.85 10.48
CA GLU A 58 16.68 2.47 10.74
C GLU A 58 15.16 2.32 10.64
N MET A 59 14.41 3.26 11.21
CA MET A 59 12.94 3.29 11.12
C MET A 59 12.46 3.55 9.69
N GLU A 60 13.09 4.49 8.97
CA GLU A 60 12.77 4.87 7.60
C GLU A 60 12.83 3.65 6.67
N GLN A 61 13.84 2.78 6.83
CA GLN A 61 13.96 1.55 6.05
C GLN A 61 12.72 0.65 6.19
N THR A 62 12.16 0.55 7.41
CA THR A 62 10.96 -0.26 7.66
C THR A 62 9.71 0.44 7.13
N LEU A 63 9.60 1.75 7.35
CA LEU A 63 8.46 2.55 6.92
C LEU A 63 8.33 2.58 5.39
N ASN A 64 9.46 2.62 4.66
CA ASN A 64 9.47 2.60 3.20
C ASN A 64 8.91 1.31 2.58
N GLN A 65 8.89 0.20 3.32
CA GLN A 65 8.27 -1.05 2.86
C GLN A 65 6.75 -1.04 2.97
N PHE A 66 6.19 -0.20 3.84
CA PHE A 66 4.76 -0.22 4.13
C PHE A 66 3.88 0.15 2.92
N PRO A 67 4.20 1.19 2.12
CA PRO A 67 3.50 1.44 0.85
C PRO A 67 3.53 0.24 -0.11
N GLU A 68 4.65 -0.48 -0.18
CA GLU A 68 4.77 -1.66 -1.06
C GLU A 68 3.82 -2.78 -0.64
N VAL A 69 3.65 -2.98 0.68
CA VAL A 69 2.66 -3.93 1.22
C VAL A 69 1.25 -3.55 0.80
N LEU A 70 0.89 -2.26 0.88
CA LEU A 70 -0.44 -1.77 0.49
C LEU A 70 -0.69 -1.93 -1.02
N ASP A 71 0.33 -1.67 -1.85
CA ASP A 71 0.25 -1.91 -3.30
C ASP A 71 0.09 -3.40 -3.61
N GLY A 72 0.81 -4.26 -2.89
CA GLY A 72 0.67 -5.71 -3.00
C GLY A 72 -0.73 -6.21 -2.64
N ILE A 73 -1.38 -5.61 -1.63
CA ILE A 73 -2.78 -5.90 -1.29
C ILE A 73 -3.72 -5.42 -2.41
N SER A 74 -3.51 -4.21 -2.94
CA SER A 74 -4.29 -3.68 -4.08
C SER A 74 -4.21 -4.60 -5.31
N GLN A 75 -3.01 -5.09 -5.64
CA GLN A 75 -2.81 -6.02 -6.75
C GLN A 75 -3.52 -7.36 -6.52
N GLN A 76 -3.47 -7.90 -5.29
CA GLN A 76 -4.18 -9.12 -4.95
C GLN A 76 -5.70 -8.96 -5.07
N LEU A 77 -6.26 -7.86 -4.56
CA LEU A 77 -7.69 -7.56 -4.67
C LEU A 77 -8.14 -7.44 -6.14
N THR A 78 -7.34 -6.76 -6.96
CA THR A 78 -7.58 -6.64 -8.41
C THR A 78 -7.54 -8.02 -9.10
N THR A 79 -6.61 -8.88 -8.72
CA THR A 79 -6.48 -10.24 -9.28
C THR A 79 -7.68 -11.11 -8.91
N VAL A 80 -8.15 -11.05 -7.66
CA VAL A 80 -9.34 -11.77 -7.22
C VAL A 80 -10.57 -11.26 -7.98
N ALA A 81 -10.72 -9.94 -8.14
CA ALA A 81 -11.81 -9.35 -8.91
C ALA A 81 -11.85 -9.90 -10.35
N GLN A 82 -10.70 -9.93 -11.03
CA GLN A 82 -10.60 -10.47 -12.37
C GLN A 82 -10.97 -11.96 -12.44
N THR A 83 -10.48 -12.76 -11.48
CA THR A 83 -10.75 -14.20 -11.45
C THR A 83 -12.25 -14.49 -11.25
N LEU A 84 -12.95 -13.66 -10.46
CA LEU A 84 -14.38 -13.78 -10.27
C LEU A 84 -15.16 -13.47 -11.55
N GLU A 85 -14.81 -12.39 -12.25
CA GLU A 85 -15.43 -12.05 -13.54
C GLU A 85 -15.20 -13.12 -14.59
N ASP A 86 -13.96 -13.58 -14.75
CA ASP A 86 -13.62 -14.64 -15.72
C ASP A 86 -14.40 -15.93 -15.44
N THR A 87 -14.62 -16.24 -14.15
CA THR A 87 -15.39 -17.42 -13.72
C THR A 87 -16.87 -17.23 -14.04
N ASP A 88 -17.45 -16.07 -13.74
CA ASP A 88 -18.85 -15.76 -14.00
C ASP A 88 -19.15 -15.72 -15.51
N GLU A 89 -18.26 -15.18 -16.33
CA GLU A 89 -18.36 -15.19 -17.80
C GLU A 89 -18.33 -16.61 -18.37
N GLN A 90 -17.41 -17.46 -17.88
CA GLN A 90 -17.33 -18.86 -18.30
C GLN A 90 -18.58 -19.66 -17.93
N LEU A 91 -19.10 -19.45 -16.72
CA LEU A 91 -20.34 -20.09 -16.28
C LEU A 91 -21.53 -19.62 -17.11
N GLY A 92 -21.64 -18.31 -17.38
CA GLY A 92 -22.67 -17.73 -18.25
C GLY A 92 -22.64 -18.32 -19.67
N ALA A 93 -21.45 -18.46 -20.26
CA ALA A 93 -21.28 -19.07 -21.58
C ALA A 93 -21.60 -20.57 -21.61
N SER A 94 -21.37 -21.30 -20.51
CA SER A 94 -21.67 -22.74 -20.43
C SER A 94 -23.16 -23.07 -20.27
N LEU A 95 -23.96 -22.09 -19.84
CA LEU A 95 -25.40 -22.22 -19.58
C LEU A 95 -26.27 -21.62 -20.69
N ALA A 96 -25.66 -20.96 -21.68
CA ALA A 96 -26.30 -20.41 -22.87
C ALA A 96 -26.27 -21.40 -24.05
#